data_AF-A0A954CEU7-F1
#
_entry.id   AF-A0A954CEU7-F1
#
_cell.length_a   1.000
_cell.length_b   1.000
_cell.length_c   1.000
_cell.angle_alpha   90.00
_cell.angle_beta   90.00
_cell.angle_gamma   90.00
#
_symmetry.space_group_name_H-M   'P 1'
#
loop_
_entity.id
_entity.type
_entity.pdbx_description
1 polymer ?
#
loop_
_entity_poly.entity_id
_entity_poly.type
_entity_poly.pdbx_seq_one_letter_code
_entity_poly.pdbx_strand_id
1 'polypeptide(L)' 'PIHIGANVWIGAGALTMQGVTVGDDAIIGAGAVVTRDVAAGTTVVGNPARRTITKNGGPSP' A
#
# COMPACT_ATOMS: atom_id res chain seq x y z
N PRO A 1 -7.44 8.24 12.88
CA PRO A 1 -6.00 7.89 12.86
C PRO A 1 -5.68 7.14 11.57
N ILE A 2 -4.42 7.13 11.10
CA ILE A 2 -3.93 6.23 10.04
C ILE A 2 -2.88 5.34 10.70
N HIS A 3 -2.97 4.03 10.51
CA HIS A 3 -2.02 3.07 11.05
C HIS A 3 -1.13 2.55 9.93
N ILE A 4 0.18 2.72 10.10
CA ILE A 4 1.20 2.23 9.16
C ILE A 4 2.05 1.21 9.91
N GLY A 5 2.09 -0.02 9.39
CA GLY A 5 2.91 -1.11 9.91
C GLY A 5 4.40 -0.92 9.70
N ALA A 6 5.18 -1.92 10.10
CA ALA A 6 6.62 -1.97 9.89
C ALA A 6 6.95 -2.23 8.41
N ASN A 7 8.08 -1.67 7.94
CA ASN A 7 8.64 -1.89 6.60
C ASN A 7 7.68 -1.60 5.42
N VAL A 8 6.66 -0.77 5.63
CA VAL A 8 5.74 -0.37 4.55
C VAL A 8 6.48 0.53 3.58
N TRP A 9 6.40 0.20 2.29
CA TRP A 9 6.89 1.09 1.24
C TRP A 9 5.76 1.94 0.69
N ILE A 10 5.94 3.26 0.72
CA ILE A 10 4.96 4.22 0.21
C ILE A 10 5.56 4.98 -0.98
N GLY A 11 5.01 4.72 -2.16
CA GLY A 11 5.39 5.39 -3.39
C GLY A 11 5.04 6.88 -3.39
N ALA A 12 5.80 7.65 -4.15
CA ALA A 12 5.62 9.10 -4.25
C ALA A 12 4.19 9.48 -4.65
N GLY A 13 3.62 10.47 -3.98
CA GLY A 13 2.27 10.99 -4.27
C GLY A 13 1.12 10.05 -3.90
N ALA A 14 1.37 8.97 -3.15
CA ALA A 14 0.30 8.16 -2.59
C ALA A 14 -0.50 8.95 -1.53
N LEU A 15 -1.82 8.73 -1.50
CA LEU A 15 -2.76 9.35 -0.56
C LEU A 15 -3.49 8.25 0.21
N THR A 16 -3.41 8.28 1.54
CA THR A 16 -4.08 7.31 2.42
C THR A 16 -5.22 7.97 3.17
N MET A 17 -6.43 7.41 3.07
CA MET A 17 -7.61 7.96 3.73
C MET A 17 -7.58 7.71 5.25
N GLN A 18 -8.23 8.61 5.99
CA GLN A 18 -8.41 8.47 7.42
C GLN A 18 -9.05 7.12 7.81
N GLY A 19 -8.59 6.52 8.90
CA GLY A 19 -9.10 5.25 9.41
C GLY A 19 -8.47 4.01 8.79
N VAL A 20 -7.68 4.16 7.72
CA VAL A 20 -7.02 3.03 7.05
C VAL A 20 -5.86 2.49 7.89
N THR A 21 -5.78 1.16 7.93
CA THR A 21 -4.62 0.40 8.40
C THR A 21 -3.86 -0.21 7.22
N VAL A 22 -2.56 0.04 7.16
CA VAL A 22 -1.62 -0.58 6.23
C VAL A 22 -0.78 -1.58 7.00
N GLY A 23 -0.93 -2.87 6.71
CA GLY A 23 -0.19 -3.95 7.36
C GLY A 23 1.30 -3.96 7.01
N ASP A 24 2.08 -4.70 7.80
CA ASP A 24 3.53 -4.80 7.67
C ASP A 24 3.97 -5.28 6.28
N ASP A 25 5.14 -4.83 5.81
CA ASP A 25 5.74 -5.19 4.52
C ASP A 25 4.84 -4.90 3.29
N ALA A 26 3.77 -4.12 3.45
CA ALA A 26 2.90 -3.73 2.34
C ALA A 26 3.58 -2.69 1.43
N ILE A 27 3.17 -2.68 0.16
CA ILE A 27 3.67 -1.72 -0.85
C ILE A 27 2.49 -0.90 -1.37
N ILE A 28 2.56 0.41 -1.19
CA ILE A 28 1.64 1.38 -1.77
C ILE A 28 2.30 1.98 -3.01
N GLY A 29 1.75 1.72 -4.20
CA GLY A 29 2.30 2.25 -5.44
C GLY A 29 2.25 3.79 -5.51
N ALA A 30 3.12 4.37 -6.34
CA ALA A 30 3.10 5.80 -6.60
C ALA A 30 1.73 6.27 -7.12
N GLY A 31 1.25 7.42 -6.64
CA GLY A 31 -0.05 7.99 -7.01
C GLY A 31 -1.28 7.18 -6.56
N ALA A 32 -1.12 6.14 -5.73
CA ALA A 32 -2.26 5.35 -5.27
C ALA A 32 -3.15 6.14 -4.29
N VAL A 33 -4.47 5.95 -4.38
CA VAL A 33 -5.44 6.51 -3.43
C VAL A 33 -6.05 5.40 -2.60
N VAL A 34 -5.52 5.20 -1.40
CA VAL A 34 -5.86 4.10 -0.51
C VAL A 34 -7.11 4.46 0.29
N THR A 35 -8.23 3.83 -0.07
CA THR A 35 -9.56 4.06 0.53
C THR A 35 -10.01 2.95 1.48
N ARG A 36 -9.17 1.92 1.69
CA ARG A 36 -9.49 0.69 2.43
C ARG A 36 -8.22 0.13 3.06
N ASP A 37 -8.37 -0.69 4.08
CA ASP A 37 -7.25 -1.40 4.70
C ASP A 37 -6.46 -2.24 3.69
N VAL A 38 -5.14 -2.26 3.91
CA VAL A 38 -4.17 -3.02 3.12
C VAL A 38 -3.59 -4.11 4.01
N ALA A 39 -3.66 -5.36 3.54
CA ALA A 39 -3.13 -6.48 4.30
C ALA A 39 -1.59 -6.47 4.30
N ALA A 40 -0.98 -7.08 5.31
CA ALA A 40 0.47 -7.25 5.34
C ALA A 40 0.98 -7.98 4.08
N GLY A 41 2.15 -7.57 3.58
CA GLY A 41 2.80 -8.12 2.39
C GLY A 41 2.04 -7.91 1.07
N THR A 42 0.95 -7.13 1.04
CA THR A 42 0.23 -6.85 -0.20
C THR A 42 0.69 -5.57 -0.89
N THR A 43 0.76 -5.63 -2.21
CA THR A 43 0.96 -4.46 -3.07
C THR A 43 -0.37 -3.93 -3.55
N VAL A 44 -0.62 -2.63 -3.38
CA VAL A 44 -1.80 -1.93 -3.91
C VAL A 44 -1.40 -0.75 -4.79
N VAL A 45 -2.13 -0.53 -5.89
CA VAL A 45 -1.88 0.57 -6.83
C VAL A 45 -3.19 1.18 -7.34
N GLY A 46 -3.11 2.39 -7.91
CA GLY A 46 -4.22 3.04 -8.61
C GLY A 46 -5.14 3.89 -7.73
N ASN A 47 -6.15 4.50 -8.36
CA ASN A 47 -7.18 5.31 -7.71
C ASN A 47 -8.58 4.85 -8.16
N PRO A 48 -9.40 4.25 -7.27
CA PRO A 48 -9.07 3.84 -5.90
C PRO A 48 -8.13 2.63 -5.87
N ALA A 49 -7.24 2.57 -4.87
CA ALA A 49 -6.21 1.53 -4.78
C ALA A 49 -6.81 0.12 -4.74
N ARG A 50 -6.19 -0.83 -5.46
CA ARG A 50 -6.56 -2.25 -5.50
C ARG A 50 -5.32 -3.12 -5.40
N ARG A 51 -5.48 -4.32 -4.82
CA ARG A 51 -4.40 -5.32 -4.79
C ARG A 51 -4.00 -5.68 -6.21
N THR A 52 -2.70 -5.68 -6.48
CA THR A 52 -2.16 -6.16 -7.75
C THR A 52 -1.86 -7.64 -7.65
N ILE A 53 -2.21 -8.41 -8.68
CA ILE A 53 -1.78 -9.79 -8.86
C ILE A 53 -0.37 -9.84 -9.47
N THR A 54 0.64 -9.26 -8.80
CA THR A 54 2.01 -9.33 -9.32
C THR A 54 2.60 -10.70 -9.00
N LYS A 55 2.95 -11.46 -10.04
CA LYS A 55 3.65 -12.75 -9.95
C LYS A 55 5.08 -12.48 -9.47
N ASN A 56 5.38 -12.78 -8.21
CA ASN A 56 6.69 -12.73 -7.55
C ASN A 56 7.38 -11.34 -7.57
N GLY A 57 7.12 -10.52 -6.55
CA GLY A 57 7.90 -9.30 -6.28
C GLY A 57 9.21 -9.65 -5.59
N GLY A 58 10.33 -9.51 -6.30
CA GLY A 58 11.61 -9.28 -5.63
C GLY A 58 11.57 -7.95 -4.87
N PRO A 59 12.44 -7.75 -3.87
CA PRO A 59 12.49 -6.50 -3.13
C PRO A 59 12.77 -5.38 -4.13
N SER A 60 11.89 -4.40 -4.15
CA SER A 60 12.19 -3.17 -4.87
C SER A 60 13.30 -2.42 -4.12
N PRO A 61 14.16 -1.68 -4.84
CA PRO A 61 15.43 -1.16 -4.31
C PRO A 61 15.26 -0.22 -3.11
#